data_AF-A0A9Q3UES3-F1
#
_entry.id   AF-A0A9Q3UES3-F1
#
_cell.length_a   1.000
_cell.length_b   1.000
_cell.length_c   1.000
_cell.angle_alpha   90.00
_cell.angle_beta   90.00
_cell.angle_gamma   90.00
#
_symmetry.space_group_name_H-M   'P 1'
#
loop_
_entity.id
_entity.type
_entity.pdbx_description
1 polymer ?
#
loop_
_entity_poly.entity_id
_entity_poly.type
_entity_poly.pdbx_seq_one_letter_code
_entity_poly.pdbx_strand_id
1 'polypeptide(L)'
;MSTNHHGAKQHQANQSLKYVSQRLAHIIQEQGICDLIKISGLSKSMLYQYANEKAYPTLPKLALIAQECGVSLAWLFSEEGEKEKQASINNVPSKHQALTVTDDVMHPTIKQNVSIQYQPLKPLAKKKRWPDGLYVLTNQQGLIVRRVQWRESDDTYRVYGDNPHYPPQVMASIAPIGKVTAVIHIQPI
;
A
#
# COMPACT_ATOMS: atom_id res chain seq x y z
N MET A 1 23.04 43.02 -8.55
CA MET A 1 21.74 42.78 -7.89
C MET A 1 21.58 41.27 -7.71
N SER A 2 22.10 40.71 -6.60
CA SER A 2 22.00 39.27 -6.32
C SER A 2 20.75 39.01 -5.48
N THR A 3 19.77 38.35 -6.08
CA THR A 3 18.46 38.08 -5.47
C THR A 3 18.53 36.91 -4.48
N ASN A 4 17.81 37.12 -3.39
CA ASN A 4 17.88 36.43 -2.11
C ASN A 4 17.14 35.07 -2.16
N HIS A 5 17.62 34.12 -2.99
CA HIS A 5 16.97 32.80 -3.16
C HIS A 5 17.16 31.83 -1.98
N HIS A 6 18.10 32.11 -1.07
CA HIS A 6 18.42 31.21 0.04
C HIS A 6 17.40 31.31 1.20
N GLY A 7 16.93 32.53 1.52
CA GLY A 7 15.96 32.75 2.61
C GLY A 7 14.59 32.12 2.33
N ALA A 8 14.10 32.19 1.08
CA ALA A 8 12.79 31.64 0.73
C ALA A 8 12.69 30.12 0.92
N LYS A 9 13.76 29.37 0.57
CA LYS A 9 13.82 27.90 0.75
C LYS A 9 13.90 27.50 2.23
N GLN A 10 14.59 28.28 3.05
CA GLN A 10 14.69 28.05 4.50
C GLN A 10 13.36 28.32 5.22
N HIS A 11 12.63 29.37 4.81
CA HIS A 11 11.29 29.65 5.34
C HIS A 11 10.31 28.53 5.03
N GLN A 12 10.31 28.02 3.79
CA GLN A 12 9.43 26.91 3.39
C GLN A 12 9.74 25.62 4.15
N ALA A 13 11.02 25.28 4.34
CA ALA A 13 11.42 24.09 5.11
C ALA A 13 11.02 24.16 6.59
N ASN A 14 11.19 25.33 7.22
CA ASN A 14 10.77 25.54 8.61
C ASN A 14 9.24 25.49 8.77
N GLN A 15 8.51 25.96 7.77
CA GLN A 15 7.05 25.90 7.73
C GLN A 15 6.55 24.44 7.62
N SER A 16 7.18 23.62 6.77
CA SER A 16 6.89 22.18 6.68
C SER A 16 7.12 21.42 7.99
N LEU A 17 8.16 21.77 8.75
CA LEU A 17 8.44 21.17 10.06
C LEU A 17 7.38 21.54 11.11
N LYS A 18 6.84 22.76 11.05
CA LYS A 18 5.76 23.20 11.93
C LYS A 18 4.48 22.39 11.70
N TYR A 19 4.13 22.09 10.45
CA TYR A 19 2.97 21.24 10.15
C TYR A 19 3.13 19.85 10.74
N VAL A 20 4.33 19.25 10.66
CA VAL A 20 4.59 17.94 11.27
C VAL A 20 4.26 17.95 12.77
N SER A 21 4.73 18.96 13.52
CA SER A 21 4.43 19.07 14.95
C SER A 21 2.94 19.22 15.25
N GLN A 22 2.23 20.06 14.48
CA GLN A 22 0.78 20.26 14.61
C GLN A 22 0.00 18.97 14.31
N ARG A 23 0.36 18.25 13.25
CA ARG A 23 -0.27 16.98 12.86
C ARG A 23 0.00 15.86 13.87
N LEU A 24 1.20 15.82 14.44
CA LEU A 24 1.50 14.89 15.53
C LEU A 24 0.68 15.21 16.78
N ALA A 25 0.48 16.48 17.12
CA ALA A 25 -0.39 16.88 18.22
C ALA A 25 -1.84 16.43 17.98
N HIS A 26 -2.34 16.55 16.75
CA HIS A 26 -3.66 16.07 16.35
C HIS A 26 -3.81 14.55 16.51
N ILE A 27 -2.84 13.77 16.00
CA ILE A 27 -2.84 12.30 16.13
C ILE A 27 -2.84 11.87 17.60
N ILE A 28 -2.06 12.54 18.46
CA ILE A 28 -2.00 12.25 19.90
C ILE A 28 -3.35 12.49 20.58
N GLN A 29 -4.09 13.51 20.15
CA GLN A 29 -5.43 13.81 20.68
C GLN A 29 -6.47 12.78 20.23
N GLU A 30 -6.43 12.33 18.98
CA GLU A 30 -7.42 11.38 18.42
C GLU A 30 -7.21 9.93 18.86
N GLN A 31 -5.98 9.41 18.77
CA GLN A 31 -5.70 7.98 19.03
C GLN A 31 -5.29 7.69 20.48
N GLY A 32 -4.98 8.73 21.26
CA GLY A 32 -4.47 8.56 22.62
C GLY A 32 -3.01 8.13 22.65
N ILE A 33 -2.24 8.76 23.55
CA ILE A 33 -0.78 8.62 23.58
C ILE A 33 -0.28 7.20 23.92
N CYS A 34 -1.07 6.42 24.66
CA CYS A 34 -0.70 5.07 25.09
C CYS A 34 -0.62 4.10 23.91
N ASP A 35 -1.49 4.26 22.91
CA ASP A 35 -1.52 3.39 21.75
C ASP A 35 -0.38 3.73 20.79
N LEU A 36 -0.08 5.02 20.62
CA LEU A 36 1.10 5.49 19.88
C LEU A 36 2.42 4.97 20.45
N ILE A 37 2.57 4.91 21.78
CA ILE A 37 3.80 4.40 22.42
C ILE A 37 3.99 2.90 22.13
N LYS A 38 2.92 2.10 22.29
CA LYS A 38 2.96 0.65 22.06
C LYS A 38 3.37 0.32 20.63
N ILE A 39 2.91 1.13 19.69
CA ILE A 39 3.01 0.84 18.27
C ILE A 39 4.31 1.42 17.66
N SER A 40 4.65 2.68 17.98
CA SER A 40 5.82 3.35 17.39
C SER A 40 7.16 3.03 18.08
N GLY A 41 7.12 2.43 19.28
CA GLY A 41 8.30 2.23 20.11
C GLY A 41 8.92 3.53 20.66
N LEU A 42 8.23 4.67 20.50
CA LEU A 42 8.67 5.97 20.99
C LEU A 42 8.19 6.19 22.43
N SER A 43 9.02 6.86 23.23
CA SER A 43 8.62 7.22 24.60
C SER A 43 7.58 8.34 24.60
N LYS A 44 6.74 8.36 25.66
CA LYS A 44 5.76 9.42 25.91
C LYS A 44 6.36 10.82 25.83
N SER A 45 7.55 10.99 26.44
CA SER A 45 8.28 12.25 26.45
C SER A 45 8.71 12.67 25.04
N MET A 46 9.19 11.73 24.23
CA MET A 46 9.64 12.00 22.86
C MET A 46 8.48 12.44 21.95
N LEU A 47 7.31 11.80 22.07
CA LEU A 47 6.11 12.20 21.31
C LEU A 47 5.65 13.62 21.67
N TYR A 48 5.65 13.99 22.96
CA TYR A 48 5.33 15.36 23.37
C TYR A 48 6.41 16.36 22.96
N GLN A 49 7.68 15.98 22.93
CA GLN A 49 8.73 16.86 22.41
C GLN A 49 8.50 17.18 20.93
N TYR A 50 8.06 16.19 20.14
CA TYR A 50 7.73 16.37 18.73
C TYR A 50 6.47 17.22 18.52
N ALA A 51 5.41 16.97 19.29
CA ALA A 51 4.16 17.73 19.21
C ALA A 51 4.32 19.21 19.63
N ASN A 52 5.25 19.51 20.54
CA ASN A 52 5.50 20.85 21.05
C ASN A 52 6.70 21.55 20.38
N GLU A 53 7.11 21.10 19.19
CA GLU A 53 8.20 21.72 18.41
C GLU A 53 9.57 21.78 19.13
N LYS A 54 9.76 21.00 20.22
CA LYS A 54 11.02 20.96 20.98
C LYS A 54 12.09 20.09 20.33
N ALA A 55 11.65 19.13 19.52
CA ALA A 55 12.50 18.27 18.72
C ALA A 55 11.74 17.86 17.46
N TYR A 56 12.46 17.39 16.44
CA TYR A 56 11.84 16.88 15.22
C TYR A 56 12.15 15.39 15.05
N PRO A 57 11.15 14.57 14.67
CA PRO A 57 11.38 13.18 14.33
C PRO A 57 12.22 13.06 13.06
N THR A 58 13.04 12.02 12.99
CA THR A 58 13.74 11.65 11.76
C THR A 58 12.75 11.07 10.74
N LEU A 59 13.09 11.11 9.45
CA LEU A 59 12.24 10.57 8.39
C LEU A 59 11.80 9.10 8.63
N PRO A 60 12.67 8.17 9.08
CA PRO A 60 12.23 6.81 9.42
C PRO A 60 11.21 6.75 10.55
N LYS A 61 11.36 7.59 11.58
CA LYS A 61 10.40 7.67 12.70
C LYS A 61 9.05 8.23 12.23
N LEU A 62 9.07 9.24 11.35
CA LEU A 62 7.86 9.76 10.73
C LEU A 62 7.16 8.72 9.86
N ALA A 63 7.91 7.94 9.07
CA ALA A 63 7.34 6.90 8.24
C ALA A 63 6.65 5.82 9.09
N LEU A 64 7.24 5.44 10.22
CA LEU A 64 6.62 4.52 11.18
C LEU A 64 5.33 5.11 11.77
N ILE A 65 5.36 6.35 12.26
CA ILE A 65 4.14 6.99 12.78
C ILE A 65 3.07 7.08 11.69
N ALA A 66 3.42 7.47 10.48
CA ALA A 66 2.49 7.59 9.36
C ALA A 66 1.81 6.25 9.04
N GLN A 67 2.62 5.19 8.87
CA GLN A 67 2.14 3.85 8.60
C GLN A 67 1.17 3.36 9.67
N GLU A 68 1.54 3.52 10.93
CA GLU A 68 0.81 2.96 12.07
C GLU A 68 -0.46 3.75 12.39
N CYS A 69 -0.45 5.06 12.15
CA CYS A 69 -1.63 5.91 12.29
C CYS A 69 -2.52 5.93 11.05
N GLY A 70 -2.13 5.24 9.96
CA GLY A 70 -2.89 5.18 8.72
C GLY A 70 -2.92 6.51 7.94
N VAL A 71 -1.90 7.36 8.10
CA VAL A 71 -1.77 8.64 7.39
C VAL A 71 -0.61 8.60 6.40
N SER A 72 -0.61 9.46 5.39
CA SER A 72 0.52 9.57 4.46
C SER A 72 1.62 10.47 5.03
N LEU A 73 2.88 10.24 4.61
CA LEU A 73 3.96 11.20 4.90
C LEU A 73 3.62 12.58 4.34
N ALA A 74 3.06 12.64 3.12
CA ALA A 74 2.64 13.90 2.50
C ALA A 74 1.67 14.69 3.39
N TRP A 75 0.69 14.02 4.01
CA TRP A 75 -0.26 14.63 4.93
C TRP A 75 0.43 15.24 6.17
N LEU A 76 1.44 14.57 6.72
CA LEU A 76 2.21 15.09 7.87
C LEU A 76 2.94 16.39 7.53
N PHE A 77 3.37 16.57 6.28
CA PHE A 77 4.11 17.75 5.83
C PHE A 77 3.24 18.85 5.22
N SER A 78 1.93 18.64 5.08
CA SER A 78 1.05 19.52 4.30
C SER A 78 0.18 20.44 5.16
N GLU A 79 0.10 21.71 4.74
CA GLU A 79 -0.76 22.75 5.32
C GLU A 79 -2.25 22.52 5.01
N GLU A 80 -2.55 21.99 3.82
CA GLU A 80 -3.93 21.85 3.33
C GLU A 80 -4.71 20.88 4.23
N GLY A 81 -5.64 21.45 5.00
CA GLY A 81 -6.61 20.70 5.77
C GLY A 81 -7.50 19.85 4.86
N GLU A 82 -7.80 18.64 5.33
CA GLU A 82 -8.97 17.84 4.93
C GLU A 82 -9.02 17.24 3.51
N LYS A 83 -8.10 17.52 2.57
CA LYS A 83 -8.16 16.95 1.19
C LYS A 83 -7.12 15.91 0.79
N GLU A 84 -6.39 15.35 1.76
CA GLU A 84 -5.63 14.11 1.57
C GLU A 84 -5.90 13.08 2.68
N LYS A 85 -7.17 12.84 3.01
CA LYS A 85 -7.59 11.48 3.41
C LYS A 85 -7.54 10.50 2.23
N GLN A 86 -7.16 10.97 1.03
CA GLN A 86 -7.14 10.22 -0.22
C GLN A 86 -5.90 10.58 -1.05
N ALA A 87 -4.71 10.31 -0.52
CA ALA A 87 -3.56 9.97 -1.35
C ALA A 87 -3.20 8.51 -1.08
N SER A 88 -3.99 7.60 -1.68
CA SER A 88 -3.79 6.14 -1.75
C SER A 88 -3.71 5.39 -0.40
N ILE A 89 -4.73 5.53 0.46
CA ILE A 89 -4.80 4.76 1.72
C ILE A 89 -6.25 4.31 2.00
N ASN A 90 -6.72 3.27 1.29
CA ASN A 90 -7.70 2.35 1.86
C ASN A 90 -6.98 1.40 2.86
N ASN A 91 -6.22 1.93 3.83
CA ASN A 91 -5.76 1.22 5.03
C ASN A 91 -6.71 1.50 6.22
N VAL A 92 -8.00 1.27 6.05
CA VAL A 92 -8.52 0.20 6.94
C VAL A 92 -7.73 -1.03 6.51
N PRO A 93 -7.17 -1.89 7.37
CA PRO A 93 -6.71 -3.21 6.93
C PRO A 93 -7.94 -4.03 6.53
N SER A 94 -8.60 -3.59 5.46
CA SER A 94 -9.38 -4.38 4.56
C SER A 94 -8.39 -5.46 4.17
N LYS A 95 -8.59 -6.67 4.71
CA LYS A 95 -7.84 -7.85 4.29
C LYS A 95 -7.86 -8.04 2.77
N HIS A 96 -8.74 -7.31 2.07
CA HIS A 96 -9.00 -7.38 0.65
C HIS A 96 -8.85 -6.00 -0.02
N GLN A 97 -8.09 -5.96 -1.12
CA GLN A 97 -8.00 -4.87 -2.09
C GLN A 97 -8.83 -5.22 -3.32
N ALA A 98 -9.12 -4.25 -4.20
CA ALA A 98 -9.88 -4.48 -5.43
C ALA A 98 -9.05 -4.19 -6.71
N LEU A 99 -9.32 -4.93 -7.78
CA LEU A 99 -8.71 -4.73 -9.11
C LEU A 99 -9.77 -4.96 -10.19
N THR A 100 -9.85 -4.06 -11.18
CA THR A 100 -10.65 -4.29 -12.40
C THR A 100 -9.85 -5.11 -13.39
N VAL A 101 -10.41 -6.22 -13.85
CA VAL A 101 -9.78 -7.09 -14.85
C VAL A 101 -9.93 -6.45 -16.23
N THR A 102 -8.82 -6.18 -16.90
CA THR A 102 -8.80 -5.46 -18.19
C THR A 102 -8.70 -6.38 -19.40
N ASP A 103 -8.24 -7.62 -19.22
CA ASP A 103 -8.10 -8.62 -20.29
C ASP A 103 -9.15 -9.76 -20.18
N ASP A 104 -9.33 -10.51 -21.26
CA ASP A 104 -10.30 -11.63 -21.37
C ASP A 104 -9.64 -13.00 -21.12
N VAL A 105 -8.40 -13.02 -20.65
CA VAL A 105 -7.66 -14.27 -20.45
C VAL A 105 -8.34 -15.16 -19.40
N MET A 106 -9.10 -14.56 -18.48
CA MET A 106 -9.88 -15.28 -17.47
C MET A 106 -11.33 -15.60 -17.86
N HIS A 107 -11.76 -15.29 -19.08
CA HIS A 107 -13.10 -15.65 -19.57
C HIS A 107 -13.22 -17.19 -19.70
N PRO A 108 -14.35 -17.83 -19.32
CA PRO A 108 -15.62 -17.26 -18.88
C PRO A 108 -15.70 -16.96 -17.37
N THR A 109 -14.75 -17.43 -16.56
CA THR A 109 -14.78 -17.32 -15.11
C THR A 109 -14.81 -15.89 -14.62
N ILE A 110 -14.04 -15.00 -15.27
CA ILE A 110 -14.04 -13.57 -14.99
C ILE A 110 -14.06 -12.84 -16.33
N LYS A 111 -15.09 -12.03 -16.52
CA LYS A 111 -15.24 -11.20 -17.72
C LYS A 111 -14.36 -9.96 -17.62
N GLN A 112 -14.01 -9.40 -18.78
CA GLN A 112 -13.39 -8.08 -18.86
C GLN A 112 -14.26 -7.02 -18.15
N ASN A 113 -13.59 -6.01 -17.61
CA ASN A 113 -14.19 -4.88 -16.89
C ASN A 113 -14.96 -5.26 -15.62
N VAL A 114 -14.75 -6.49 -15.10
CA VAL A 114 -15.28 -6.92 -13.80
C VAL A 114 -14.24 -6.65 -12.72
N SER A 115 -14.70 -6.14 -11.58
CA SER A 115 -13.87 -5.92 -10.41
C SER A 115 -13.75 -7.19 -9.58
N ILE A 116 -12.55 -7.51 -9.11
CA ILE A 116 -12.27 -8.61 -8.19
C ILE A 116 -11.80 -8.06 -6.85
N GLN A 117 -11.89 -8.88 -5.80
CA GLN A 117 -11.21 -8.65 -4.53
C GLN A 117 -10.05 -9.63 -4.38
N TYR A 118 -8.93 -9.16 -3.83
CA TYR A 118 -7.77 -9.99 -3.52
C TYR A 118 -7.16 -9.62 -2.18
N GLN A 119 -6.63 -10.62 -1.48
CA GLN A 119 -5.87 -10.41 -0.26
C GLN A 119 -4.38 -10.18 -0.60
N PRO A 120 -3.77 -9.05 -0.17
CA PRO A 120 -2.35 -8.80 -0.36
C PRO A 120 -1.49 -9.88 0.29
N LEU A 121 -0.40 -10.25 -0.38
CA LEU A 121 0.51 -11.29 0.08
C LEU A 121 1.77 -10.68 0.68
N LYS A 122 2.25 -11.28 1.78
CA LYS A 122 3.58 -10.98 2.32
C LYS A 122 4.64 -11.70 1.49
N PRO A 123 5.85 -11.13 1.33
CA PRO A 123 6.95 -11.83 0.67
C PRO A 123 7.14 -13.24 1.23
N LEU A 124 7.26 -14.20 0.34
CA LEU A 124 7.40 -15.59 0.72
C LEU A 124 8.79 -15.85 1.30
N ALA A 125 8.87 -16.57 2.42
CA ALA A 125 10.16 -16.98 2.98
C ALA A 125 10.93 -17.87 2.00
N LYS A 126 12.27 -17.80 2.02
CA LYS A 126 13.14 -18.63 1.19
C LYS A 126 12.74 -20.11 1.34
N LYS A 127 12.56 -20.82 0.22
CA LYS A 127 12.12 -22.24 0.09
C LYS A 127 10.62 -22.53 0.23
N LYS A 128 9.75 -21.55 0.51
CA LYS A 128 8.31 -21.77 0.40
C LYS A 128 7.86 -21.57 -1.06
N ARG A 129 6.78 -22.25 -1.45
CA ARG A 129 6.08 -22.08 -2.73
C ARG A 129 4.70 -21.47 -2.51
N TRP A 130 4.20 -20.78 -3.53
CA TRP A 130 2.82 -20.31 -3.54
C TRP A 130 1.88 -21.50 -3.81
N PRO A 131 0.79 -21.64 -3.05
CA PRO A 131 -0.18 -22.70 -3.30
C PRO A 131 -0.98 -22.40 -4.57
N ASP A 132 -1.64 -23.43 -5.09
CA ASP A 132 -2.51 -23.28 -6.25
C ASP A 132 -3.66 -22.31 -5.99
N GLY A 133 -4.11 -21.64 -7.05
CA GLY A 133 -5.26 -20.76 -7.00
C GLY A 133 -5.21 -19.62 -8.00
N LEU A 134 -6.09 -18.64 -7.78
CA LEU A 134 -6.18 -17.45 -8.60
C LEU A 134 -5.43 -16.29 -7.93
N TYR A 135 -4.53 -15.65 -8.67
CA TYR A 135 -3.63 -14.64 -8.15
C TYR A 135 -3.68 -13.37 -8.99
N VAL A 136 -3.42 -12.25 -8.32
CA VAL A 136 -2.99 -11.02 -8.96
C VAL A 136 -1.47 -11.05 -9.05
N LEU A 137 -0.95 -11.01 -10.26
CA LEU A 137 0.47 -10.99 -10.57
C LEU A 137 0.86 -9.62 -11.10
N THR A 138 2.12 -9.23 -10.90
CA THR A 138 2.70 -8.06 -11.57
C THR A 138 3.60 -8.49 -12.73
N ASN A 139 3.55 -7.74 -13.83
CA ASN A 139 4.46 -7.85 -14.96
C ASN A 139 4.88 -6.44 -15.44
N GLN A 140 5.63 -6.36 -16.53
CA GLN A 140 6.08 -5.07 -17.10
C GLN A 140 4.93 -4.16 -17.58
N GLN A 141 3.75 -4.72 -17.87
CA GLN A 141 2.57 -4.01 -18.37
C GLN A 141 1.57 -3.67 -17.26
N GLY A 142 1.82 -4.10 -16.01
CA GLY A 142 0.98 -3.82 -14.85
C GLY A 142 0.47 -5.07 -14.15
N LEU A 143 -0.73 -4.97 -13.59
CA LEU A 143 -1.36 -6.03 -12.80
C LEU A 143 -2.25 -6.90 -13.67
N ILE A 144 -2.10 -8.23 -13.55
CA ILE A 144 -2.88 -9.21 -14.28
C ILE A 144 -3.45 -10.26 -13.33
N VAL A 145 -4.57 -10.89 -13.72
CA VAL A 145 -5.20 -11.96 -12.94
C VAL A 145 -5.01 -13.30 -13.65
N ARG A 146 -4.37 -14.28 -13.00
CA ARG A 146 -4.08 -15.59 -13.59
C ARG A 146 -4.25 -16.72 -12.58
N ARG A 147 -4.57 -17.93 -13.08
CA ARG A 147 -4.43 -19.15 -12.30
C ARG A 147 -2.97 -19.54 -12.24
N VAL A 148 -2.56 -19.93 -11.03
CA VAL A 148 -1.23 -20.44 -10.72
C VAL A 148 -1.42 -21.86 -10.23
N GLN A 149 -0.64 -22.77 -10.79
CA GLN A 149 -0.55 -24.16 -10.36
C GLN A 149 0.92 -24.54 -10.24
N TRP A 150 1.32 -25.06 -9.08
CA TRP A 150 2.65 -25.60 -8.90
C TRP A 150 2.75 -27.00 -9.51
N ARG A 151 3.86 -27.26 -10.21
CA ARG A 151 4.18 -28.57 -10.78
C ARG A 151 5.43 -29.11 -10.10
N GLU A 152 5.25 -30.22 -9.39
CA GLU A 152 6.35 -30.87 -8.66
C GLU A 152 7.32 -31.60 -9.59
N SER A 153 6.86 -32.04 -10.77
CA SER A 153 7.67 -32.79 -11.73
C SER A 153 8.85 -32.00 -12.30
N ASP A 154 8.69 -30.68 -12.41
CA ASP A 154 9.67 -29.79 -13.05
C ASP A 154 10.01 -28.56 -12.21
N ASP A 155 9.56 -28.50 -10.96
CA ASP A 155 9.83 -27.40 -10.01
C ASP A 155 9.41 -26.04 -10.59
N THR A 156 8.27 -26.00 -11.31
CA THR A 156 7.78 -24.78 -11.98
C THR A 156 6.34 -24.44 -11.62
N TYR A 157 5.97 -23.18 -11.83
CA TYR A 157 4.60 -22.72 -11.89
C TYR A 157 4.07 -22.80 -13.31
N ARG A 158 2.89 -23.39 -13.47
CA ARG A 158 2.03 -23.22 -14.63
C ARG A 158 1.11 -22.03 -14.37
N VAL A 159 1.24 -20.99 -15.19
CA VAL A 159 0.45 -19.75 -15.14
C VAL A 159 -0.48 -19.69 -16.35
N TYR A 160 -1.79 -19.60 -16.13
CA TYR A 160 -2.75 -19.71 -17.23
C TYR A 160 -4.04 -18.94 -16.96
N GLY A 161 -4.81 -18.74 -18.03
CA GLY A 161 -6.17 -18.24 -18.01
C GLY A 161 -7.19 -19.34 -18.24
N ASP A 162 -8.47 -19.03 -17.98
CA ASP A 162 -9.58 -19.95 -18.27
C ASP A 162 -10.05 -19.85 -19.72
N ASN A 163 -9.56 -18.86 -20.46
CA ASN A 163 -9.85 -18.68 -21.88
C ASN A 163 -8.90 -19.56 -22.72
N PRO A 164 -9.41 -20.59 -23.43
CA PRO A 164 -8.59 -21.53 -24.20
C PRO A 164 -7.78 -20.89 -25.33
N HIS A 165 -8.12 -19.67 -25.74
CA HIS A 165 -7.37 -18.93 -26.75
C HIS A 165 -5.93 -18.63 -26.31
N TYR A 166 -5.68 -18.55 -24.99
CA TYR A 166 -4.37 -18.19 -24.44
C TYR A 166 -3.65 -19.43 -23.89
N PRO A 167 -2.49 -19.81 -24.45
CA PRO A 167 -1.77 -20.98 -23.97
C PRO A 167 -1.19 -20.76 -22.56
N PRO A 168 -1.14 -21.80 -21.71
CA PRO A 168 -0.45 -21.76 -20.43
C PRO A 168 1.04 -21.43 -20.57
N GLN A 169 1.55 -20.67 -19.62
CA GLN A 169 2.97 -20.37 -19.49
C GLN A 169 3.59 -21.18 -18.35
N VAL A 170 4.86 -21.53 -18.51
CA VAL A 170 5.65 -22.28 -17.52
C VAL A 170 6.75 -21.37 -17.01
N MET A 171 6.85 -21.22 -15.69
CA MET A 171 7.74 -20.24 -15.06
C MET A 171 8.40 -20.82 -13.82
N ALA A 172 9.72 -20.69 -13.67
CA ALA A 172 10.42 -21.08 -12.45
C ALA A 172 10.05 -20.19 -11.24
N SER A 173 9.64 -18.95 -11.49
CA SER A 173 9.22 -18.00 -10.46
C SER A 173 8.08 -17.10 -10.95
N ILE A 174 7.32 -16.58 -9.99
CA ILE A 174 6.20 -15.65 -10.22
C ILE A 174 6.30 -14.47 -9.26
N ALA A 175 5.68 -13.35 -9.63
CA ALA A 175 5.59 -12.14 -8.80
C ALA A 175 4.14 -11.87 -8.36
N PRO A 176 3.57 -12.68 -7.46
CA PRO A 176 2.22 -12.47 -6.97
C PRO A 176 2.19 -11.32 -5.96
N ILE A 177 1.23 -10.42 -6.12
CA ILE A 177 0.97 -9.34 -5.17
C ILE A 177 -0.23 -9.66 -4.27
N GLY A 178 -1.11 -10.56 -4.72
CA GLY A 178 -2.38 -10.85 -4.06
C GLY A 178 -2.96 -12.20 -4.44
N LYS A 179 -3.69 -12.84 -3.52
CA LYS A 179 -4.54 -14.01 -3.83
C LYS A 179 -5.98 -13.54 -3.99
N VAL A 180 -6.61 -13.86 -5.11
CA VAL A 180 -7.99 -13.47 -5.39
C VAL A 180 -8.93 -14.21 -4.44
N THR A 181 -9.86 -13.47 -3.83
CA THR A 181 -10.81 -13.99 -2.83
C THR A 181 -12.26 -13.90 -3.27
N ALA A 182 -12.60 -12.96 -4.17
CA ALA A 182 -13.95 -12.83 -4.70
C ALA A 182 -13.98 -12.13 -6.07
N VAL A 183 -15.04 -12.36 -6.83
CA VAL A 183 -15.38 -11.62 -8.06
C VAL A 183 -16.61 -10.76 -7.74
N ILE A 184 -16.49 -9.45 -7.87
CA ILE A 184 -17.58 -8.50 -7.63
C ILE A 184 -18.37 -8.33 -8.92
N HIS A 185 -19.53 -8.95 -8.99
CA HIS A 185 -20.50 -8.68 -10.04
C HIS A 185 -21.27 -7.41 -9.66
N ILE A 186 -20.96 -6.30 -10.32
CA ILE A 186 -21.80 -5.10 -10.22
C ILE A 186 -22.96 -5.34 -11.19
N GLN A 187 -24.15 -5.62 -10.67
CA GLN A 187 -25.35 -5.62 -11.51
C GLN A 187 -25.64 -4.16 -11.90
N PRO A 188 -25.89 -3.85 -13.19
CA PRO A 188 -26.38 -2.54 -13.55
C PRO A 188 -27.76 -2.34 -12.91
N ILE A 189 -27.95 -1.17 -12.30
CA ILE A 189 -29.23 -0.68 -11.77
C ILE A 189 -30.12 -0.32 -12.97
#